data_AF-A0A183AR77-F1
#
_entry.id   AF-A0A183AR77-F1
#
_cell.length_a   1.000
_cell.length_b   1.000
_cell.length_c   1.000
_cell.angle_alpha   90.00
_cell.angle_beta   90.00
_cell.angle_gamma   90.00
#
_symmetry.space_group_name_H-M   'P 1'
#
loop_
_entity.id
_entity.type
_entity.pdbx_description
1 polymer ?
#
loop_
_entity_poly.entity_id
_entity_poly.type
_entity_poly.pdbx_seq_one_letter_code
_entity_poly.pdbx_strand_id
1 'polypeptide(L)'
;MFGTNRRNSITPEKPHPVPIQPSPLVARLIDQTYLVFERTNCAALALRDLESGLQVIYHKSRILADLLSHIGPCLLQQPERMITATGCSADDLTLLLSIAAAYSPPAATVLHSHFNEWWFC
;
A
#
# COMPACT_ATOMS: atom_id res chain seq x y z
N MET A 1 18.45 -26.85 48.93
CA MET A 1 17.18 -27.01 48.20
C MET A 1 16.80 -25.67 47.58
N PHE A 2 16.38 -25.75 46.32
CA PHE A 2 15.94 -24.73 45.37
C PHE A 2 15.06 -23.59 45.97
N GLY A 3 14.99 -22.39 45.40
CA GLY A 3 15.41 -21.98 44.06
C GLY A 3 15.63 -20.47 43.92
N THR A 4 16.55 -20.14 43.02
CA THR A 4 16.82 -18.81 42.50
C THR A 4 15.65 -18.35 41.63
N ASN A 5 14.96 -17.31 42.07
CA ASN A 5 13.88 -16.65 41.33
C ASN A 5 14.50 -15.81 40.19
N ARG A 6 14.84 -16.45 39.06
CA ARG A 6 15.16 -15.75 37.82
C ARG A 6 13.87 -15.10 37.32
N ARG A 7 13.76 -13.79 37.57
CA ARG A 7 12.86 -12.90 36.84
C ARG A 7 13.27 -12.98 35.37
N ASN A 8 12.61 -13.83 34.59
CA ASN A 8 12.73 -13.82 33.15
C ASN A 8 12.16 -12.47 32.68
N SER A 9 13.06 -11.54 32.35
CA SER A 9 12.72 -10.36 31.56
C SER A 9 12.27 -10.86 30.20
N ILE A 10 10.96 -10.94 29.99
CA ILE A 10 10.37 -11.06 28.66
C ILE A 10 10.69 -9.73 27.98
N THR A 11 11.83 -9.67 27.29
CA THR A 11 12.06 -8.65 26.28
C THR A 11 10.92 -8.80 25.27
N PRO A 12 10.13 -7.75 24.99
CA PRO A 12 9.16 -7.81 23.92
C PRO A 12 9.96 -8.15 22.66
N GLU A 13 9.69 -9.32 22.05
CA GLU A 13 10.24 -9.65 20.75
C GLU A 13 9.93 -8.48 19.83
N LYS A 14 10.98 -7.84 19.34
CA LYS A 14 10.87 -6.85 18.26
C LYS A 14 10.15 -7.59 17.12
N PRO A 15 9.00 -7.11 16.62
CA PRO A 15 8.32 -7.79 15.54
C PRO A 15 9.32 -7.97 14.39
N HIS A 16 9.48 -9.21 13.93
CA HIS A 16 10.28 -9.48 12.75
C HIS A 16 9.73 -8.65 11.58
N PRO A 17 10.57 -7.95 10.81
CA PRO A 17 10.09 -7.18 9.67
C PRO A 17 9.35 -8.12 8.72
N VAL A 18 8.06 -7.84 8.51
CA VAL A 18 7.24 -8.60 7.56
C VAL A 18 7.86 -8.39 6.17
N PRO A 19 8.04 -9.43 5.35
CA PRO A 19 8.60 -9.26 4.02
C PRO A 19 7.76 -8.24 3.23
N ILE A 20 8.41 -7.19 2.72
CA ILE A 20 7.77 -6.21 1.84
C ILE A 20 7.27 -6.98 0.61
N GLN A 21 5.96 -7.16 0.51
CA GLN A 21 5.34 -7.75 -0.66
C GLN A 21 5.21 -6.68 -1.74
N PRO A 22 5.83 -6.84 -2.91
CA PRO A 22 5.72 -5.86 -3.98
C PRO A 22 4.27 -5.84 -4.51
N SER A 23 3.70 -4.65 -4.63
CA SER A 23 2.36 -4.50 -5.23
C SER A 23 2.40 -4.99 -6.69
N PRO A 24 1.46 -5.88 -7.09
CA PRO A 24 1.33 -6.33 -8.48
C PRO A 24 1.16 -5.20 -9.50
N LEU A 25 0.58 -4.05 -9.12
CA LEU A 25 0.55 -2.87 -9.98
C LEU A 25 1.94 -2.34 -10.31
N VAL A 26 2.83 -2.25 -9.32
CA VAL A 26 4.19 -1.74 -9.51
C VAL A 26 5.02 -2.71 -10.34
N ALA A 27 4.92 -4.01 -10.05
CA ALA A 27 5.60 -5.04 -10.84
C ALA A 27 5.18 -4.98 -12.32
N ARG A 28 3.87 -4.95 -12.60
CA ARG A 28 3.35 -4.83 -13.97
C ARG A 28 3.79 -3.54 -14.66
N LEU A 29 3.84 -2.42 -13.94
CA LEU A 29 4.28 -1.14 -14.49
C LEU A 29 5.76 -1.20 -14.92
N ILE A 30 6.62 -1.79 -14.10
CA ILE A 30 8.04 -1.96 -14.42
C ILE A 30 8.20 -2.86 -15.65
N ASP A 31 7.51 -4.00 -15.69
CA ASP A 31 7.55 -4.92 -16.83
C ASP A 31 7.08 -4.27 -18.13
N GLN A 32 5.99 -3.49 -18.08
CA GLN A 32 5.46 -2.76 -19.23
C GLN A 32 6.44 -1.70 -19.72
N THR A 33 6.99 -0.91 -18.80
CA THR A 33 7.98 0.13 -19.10
C THR A 33 9.23 -0.48 -19.77
N TYR A 34 9.69 -1.62 -19.25
CA TYR A 34 10.80 -2.37 -19.84
C TYR A 34 10.48 -2.84 -21.26
N LEU A 35 9.29 -3.40 -21.49
CA LEU A 35 8.86 -3.82 -22.82
C LEU A 35 8.74 -2.65 -23.81
N VAL A 36 8.32 -1.47 -23.35
CA VAL A 36 8.29 -0.25 -24.19
C VAL A 36 9.72 0.17 -24.55
N PHE A 37 10.64 0.15 -23.60
CA PHE A 37 12.05 0.43 -23.88
C PHE A 37 12.63 -0.56 -24.89
N GLU A 38 12.47 -1.87 -24.67
CA GLU A 38 12.98 -2.91 -25.56
C GLU A 38 12.44 -2.79 -27.00
N ARG A 39 11.16 -2.43 -27.16
CA ARG A 39 10.53 -2.30 -28.49
C ARG A 39 10.88 -1.02 -29.22
N THR A 40 11.10 0.07 -28.49
CA THR A 40 11.29 1.40 -29.08
C THR A 40 12.75 1.84 -29.09
N ASN A 41 13.59 1.21 -28.26
CA ASN A 41 14.95 1.62 -27.91
C ASN A 41 15.04 3.13 -27.55
N CYS A 42 13.97 3.66 -26.95
CA CYS A 42 13.82 5.09 -26.66
C CYS A 42 13.49 5.30 -25.18
N ALA A 43 14.50 5.73 -24.41
CA ALA A 43 14.35 5.99 -22.98
C ALA A 43 13.27 7.04 -22.67
N ALA A 44 13.15 8.10 -23.49
CA ALA A 44 12.15 9.14 -23.29
C ALA A 44 10.71 8.60 -23.41
N LEU A 45 10.46 7.69 -24.35
CA LEU A 45 9.14 7.06 -24.50
C LEU A 45 8.85 6.11 -23.34
N ALA A 46 9.83 5.33 -22.90
CA ALA A 46 9.69 4.45 -21.74
C ALA A 46 9.41 5.24 -20.45
N LEU A 47 10.11 6.36 -20.21
CA LEU A 47 9.86 7.21 -19.04
C LEU A 47 8.48 7.87 -19.09
N ARG A 48 8.00 8.29 -20.27
CA ARG A 48 6.65 8.82 -20.42
C ARG A 48 5.58 7.77 -20.14
N ASP A 49 5.82 6.52 -20.56
CA ASP A 49 4.94 5.39 -20.26
C ASP A 49 4.90 5.10 -18.75
N LEU A 50 6.08 5.07 -18.11
CA LEU A 50 6.22 4.93 -16.66
C LEU A 50 5.45 6.01 -15.90
N GLU A 51 5.62 7.28 -16.27
CA GLU A 51 4.91 8.39 -15.65
C GLU A 51 3.39 8.24 -15.81
N SER A 52 2.93 7.86 -17.00
CA SER A 52 1.50 7.62 -17.26
C SER A 52 0.96 6.51 -16.36
N GLY A 53 1.71 5.42 -16.17
CA GLY A 53 1.33 4.34 -15.26
C GLY A 53 1.31 4.77 -13.78
N LEU A 54 2.27 5.58 -13.35
CA LEU A 54 2.27 6.16 -11.99
C LEU A 54 1.06 7.07 -11.76
N GLN A 55 0.67 7.87 -12.75
CA GLN A 55 -0.53 8.70 -12.69
C GLN A 55 -1.80 7.86 -12.54
N VAL A 56 -1.89 6.70 -13.21
CA VAL A 56 -3.00 5.75 -13.05
C VAL A 56 -3.06 5.19 -11.62
N ILE A 57 -1.92 4.80 -11.05
CA ILE A 57 -1.85 4.33 -9.65
C ILE A 57 -2.33 5.44 -8.70
N TYR A 58 -1.82 6.66 -8.88
CA TYR A 58 -2.23 7.81 -8.08
C TYR A 58 -3.73 8.10 -8.19
N HIS A 59 -4.31 8.03 -9.40
CA HIS A 59 -5.74 8.21 -9.60
C HIS A 59 -6.57 7.16 -8.83
N LYS A 60 -6.15 5.90 -8.84
CA LYS A 60 -6.80 4.83 -8.07
C LYS A 60 -6.73 5.07 -6.56
N SER A 61 -5.57 5.51 -6.06
CA SER A 61 -5.43 5.95 -4.67
C SER A 61 -6.35 7.12 -4.33
N ARG A 62 -6.56 8.03 -5.28
CA ARG A 62 -7.48 9.16 -5.07
C ARG A 62 -8.92 8.71 -4.88
N ILE A 63 -9.38 7.77 -5.69
CA ILE A 63 -10.70 7.16 -5.53
C ILE A 63 -10.85 6.60 -4.10
N LEU A 64 -9.84 5.90 -3.58
CA LEU A 64 -9.90 5.37 -2.21
C LEU A 64 -9.92 6.46 -1.13
N ALA A 65 -9.11 7.50 -1.26
CA ALA A 65 -9.12 8.58 -0.27
C ALA A 65 -10.45 9.36 -0.29
N ASP A 66 -11.04 9.57 -1.45
CA ASP A 66 -12.36 10.19 -1.58
C ASP A 66 -13.44 9.30 -0.95
N LEU A 67 -13.41 7.99 -1.21
CA LEU A 67 -14.33 7.02 -0.59
C LEU A 67 -14.16 6.95 0.93
N LEU A 68 -12.92 6.95 1.44
CA LEU A 68 -12.65 6.99 2.88
C LEU A 68 -13.16 8.28 3.52
N SER A 69 -13.05 9.41 2.82
CA SER A 69 -13.53 10.69 3.32
C SER A 69 -15.07 10.75 3.38
N HIS A 70 -15.76 10.07 2.46
CA HIS A 70 -17.23 10.07 2.40
C HIS A 70 -17.87 8.98 3.27
N ILE A 71 -17.35 7.75 3.22
CA ILE A 71 -17.92 6.58 3.91
C ILE A 71 -17.34 6.44 5.32
N GLY A 72 -16.13 6.95 5.54
CA GLY A 72 -15.42 6.82 6.81
C GLY A 72 -14.86 5.41 7.03
N PRO A 73 -14.57 5.05 8.30
CA PRO A 73 -13.81 3.85 8.65
C PRO A 73 -14.53 2.53 8.32
N CYS A 74 -15.85 2.54 8.17
CA CYS A 74 -16.64 1.37 7.78
C CYS A 74 -16.19 0.78 6.43
N LEU A 75 -15.61 1.59 5.55
CA LEU A 75 -15.07 1.13 4.26
C LEU A 75 -13.94 0.12 4.43
N LEU A 76 -13.13 0.24 5.48
CA LEU A 76 -11.99 -0.63 5.73
C LEU A 76 -12.40 -2.06 6.08
N GLN A 77 -13.64 -2.25 6.55
CA GLN A 77 -14.24 -3.57 6.79
C GLN A 77 -14.79 -4.21 5.51
N GLN A 78 -14.69 -3.52 4.36
CA GLN A 78 -15.31 -3.92 3.09
C GLN A 78 -14.29 -3.87 1.94
N PRO A 79 -13.24 -4.72 1.98
CA PRO A 79 -12.17 -4.72 0.98
C PRO A 79 -12.67 -4.92 -0.44
N GLU A 80 -13.71 -5.74 -0.64
CA GLU A 80 -14.36 -5.96 -1.94
C GLU A 80 -14.85 -4.66 -2.60
N ARG A 81 -15.36 -3.70 -1.81
CA ARG A 81 -15.81 -2.41 -2.34
C ARG A 81 -14.63 -1.55 -2.79
N MET A 82 -13.52 -1.59 -2.07
CA MET A 82 -12.29 -0.89 -2.45
C MET A 82 -11.66 -1.48 -3.72
N ILE A 83 -11.60 -2.82 -3.80
CA ILE A 83 -11.14 -3.57 -4.98
C ILE A 83 -12.01 -3.22 -6.19
N THR A 84 -13.33 -3.26 -6.03
CA THR A 84 -14.28 -2.93 -7.12
C THR A 84 -14.13 -1.49 -7.58
N ALA A 85 -14.02 -0.53 -6.66
CA ALA A 85 -13.91 0.89 -7.00
C ALA A 85 -12.61 1.24 -7.72
N THR A 86 -11.51 0.54 -7.38
CA THR A 86 -10.20 0.79 -7.98
C THR A 86 -9.92 -0.10 -9.19
N GLY A 87 -10.65 -1.20 -9.36
CA GLY A 87 -10.37 -2.23 -10.36
C GLY A 87 -8.99 -2.87 -10.15
N CYS A 88 -8.59 -3.11 -8.90
CA CYS A 88 -7.27 -3.62 -8.52
C CYS A 88 -7.37 -4.89 -7.66
N SER A 89 -6.25 -5.61 -7.47
CA SER A 89 -6.20 -6.76 -6.56
C SER A 89 -6.28 -6.31 -5.10
N ALA A 90 -6.66 -7.22 -4.21
CA ALA A 90 -6.51 -7.03 -2.77
C ALA A 90 -5.05 -6.70 -2.39
N ASP A 91 -4.08 -7.30 -3.07
CA ASP A 91 -2.64 -7.11 -2.84
C ASP A 91 -2.16 -5.70 -3.17
N ASP A 92 -2.93 -4.96 -3.98
CA ASP A 92 -2.61 -3.58 -4.34
C ASP A 92 -3.15 -2.57 -3.32
N LEU A 93 -4.11 -2.95 -2.49
CA LEU A 93 -4.80 -2.04 -1.57
C LEU A 93 -3.84 -1.38 -0.60
N THR A 94 -2.86 -2.11 -0.06
CA THR A 94 -1.89 -1.56 0.90
C THR A 94 -1.11 -0.40 0.30
N LEU A 95 -0.62 -0.55 -0.94
CA LEU A 95 0.06 0.54 -1.64
C LEU A 95 -0.91 1.71 -1.89
N LEU A 96 -2.10 1.40 -2.41
CA LEU A 96 -3.06 2.43 -2.79
C LEU A 96 -3.53 3.26 -1.58
N LEU A 97 -3.78 2.62 -0.44
CA LEU A 97 -4.16 3.24 0.83
C LEU A 97 -3.00 4.03 1.44
N SER A 98 -1.76 3.54 1.31
CA SER A 98 -0.58 4.28 1.76
C SER A 98 -0.41 5.58 0.98
N ILE A 99 -0.57 5.54 -0.35
CA ILE A 99 -0.57 6.75 -1.19
C ILE A 99 -1.74 7.66 -0.79
N ALA A 100 -2.93 7.09 -0.59
CA ALA A 100 -4.13 7.85 -0.18
C ALA A 100 -3.90 8.60 1.13
N ALA A 101 -3.31 7.95 2.13
CA ALA A 101 -2.93 8.58 3.40
C ALA A 101 -1.87 9.67 3.21
N ALA A 102 -0.86 9.44 2.36
CA ALA A 102 0.23 10.39 2.15
C ALA A 102 -0.25 11.72 1.56
N TYR A 103 -1.30 11.71 0.73
CA TYR A 103 -1.78 12.94 0.07
C TYR A 103 -3.06 13.52 0.72
N SER A 104 -3.90 12.71 1.39
CA SER A 104 -5.19 13.12 1.93
C SER A 104 -5.22 13.06 3.46
N PRO A 105 -5.18 14.21 4.17
CA PRO A 105 -5.24 14.24 5.64
C PRO A 105 -6.48 13.56 6.25
N PRO A 106 -7.69 13.67 5.67
CA PRO A 106 -8.85 12.92 6.15
C PRO A 106 -8.65 11.40 6.06
N ALA A 107 -8.13 10.91 4.93
CA ALA A 107 -7.86 9.48 4.75
C ALA A 107 -6.77 9.00 5.72
N ALA A 108 -5.71 9.79 5.91
CA ALA A 108 -4.66 9.51 6.89
C ALA A 108 -5.23 9.39 8.30
N THR A 109 -6.13 10.30 8.69
CA THR A 109 -6.77 10.29 10.01
C THR A 109 -7.58 9.00 10.21
N VAL A 110 -8.41 8.63 9.24
CA VAL A 110 -9.21 7.40 9.28
C VAL A 110 -8.33 6.15 9.35
N LEU A 111 -7.27 6.08 8.55
CA LEU A 111 -6.38 4.93 8.53
C LEU A 111 -5.56 4.84 9.83
N HIS A 112 -5.05 5.95 10.37
CA HIS A 112 -4.30 5.96 11.63
C HIS A 112 -5.18 5.59 12.83
N SER A 113 -6.43 6.07 12.88
CA SER A 113 -7.30 5.79 14.03
C SER A 113 -7.86 4.37 14.04
N HIS A 114 -7.90 3.69 12.89
CA HIS A 114 -8.51 2.35 12.77
C HIS A 114 -7.54 1.23 12.42
N PHE A 115 -6.33 1.54 11.94
CA PHE A 115 -5.34 0.56 11.52
C PHE A 115 -3.93 1.01 11.89
N ASN A 116 -3.56 0.95 13.18
CA ASN A 116 -2.19 1.25 13.62
C ASN A 116 -1.14 0.20 13.20
N GLU A 117 -1.58 -1.00 12.80
CA GLU A 117 -0.68 -2.14 12.56
C GLU A 117 -0.15 -2.23 11.12
N TRP A 118 -0.65 -1.43 10.17
CA TRP A 118 -0.24 -1.52 8.76
C TRP A 118 0.98 -0.65 8.39
N TRP A 119 1.32 0.35 9.22
CA TRP A 119 2.40 1.32 8.94
C TRP A 119 3.79 0.86 9.39
N PHE A 120 3.85 -0.17 10.23
CA PHE A 120 5.09 -0.78 10.72
C PHE A 120 5.18 -2.22 10.25
N CYS A 121 5.34 -2.37 8.94
CA CYS A 121 5.81 -3.59 8.29
C CYS A 121 6.96 -3.20 7.37
#